data_AF-A0AAW4J7P4-F1
#
_entry.id   AF-A0AAW4J7P4-F1
#
_cell.length_a   1.000
_cell.length_b   1.000
_cell.length_c   1.000
_cell.angle_alpha   90.00
_cell.angle_beta   90.00
_cell.angle_gamma   90.00
#
_symmetry.space_group_name_H-M   'P 1'
#
loop_
_entity.id
_entity.type
_entity.pdbx_description
1 polymer ?
#
loop_
_entity_poly.entity_id
_entity_poly.type
_entity_poly.pdbx_seq_one_letter_code
_entity_poly.pdbx_strand_id
1 'polypeptide(L)'
;MSLNPNSKVIIPLGLIISFVIGLIYFLFDFTKLSPQQQPSNTSVNSPITSNINPAIQNIQNNNFKELADLNRDNRASQIEAENRDLKIVNSSLLKYKNDLEAKVTSLEAGEQQAKNENAYLKQQVTKLDNFIRSCETAQKEIQVLQKTNDKYFAEIQKVGGYMTYAPNAEQKNDFRIAIANNLKLIEGYQSQCKIN
;
A
#
# COMPACT_ATOMS: atom_id res chain seq x y z
N MET A 1 10.62 -9.15 31.59
CA MET A 1 9.68 -8.33 30.80
C MET A 1 9.57 -8.95 29.42
N SER A 2 8.39 -9.45 29.07
CA SER A 2 8.13 -10.18 27.81
C SER A 2 7.89 -9.18 26.67
N LEU A 3 8.74 -9.18 25.64
CA LEU A 3 8.54 -8.40 24.43
C LEU A 3 7.50 -9.12 23.57
N ASN A 4 6.32 -8.51 23.44
CA ASN A 4 5.22 -9.00 22.61
C ASN A 4 5.54 -8.71 21.13
N PRO A 5 5.63 -9.71 20.22
CA PRO A 5 6.13 -9.52 18.85
C PRO A 5 5.13 -8.86 17.88
N ASN A 6 4.01 -8.30 18.36
CA ASN A 6 2.92 -7.79 17.52
C ASN A 6 2.80 -6.26 17.44
N SER A 7 3.82 -5.50 17.84
CA SER A 7 3.85 -4.05 17.58
C SER A 7 4.23 -3.78 16.13
N LYS A 8 3.21 -3.63 15.27
CA LYS A 8 3.38 -3.07 13.92
C LYS A 8 3.89 -1.63 14.05
N VAL A 9 5.15 -1.40 13.70
CA VAL A 9 5.75 -0.07 13.62
C VAL A 9 5.15 0.64 12.41
N ILE A 10 4.31 1.64 12.65
CA ILE A 10 3.75 2.50 11.61
C ILE A 10 4.83 3.56 11.29
N ILE A 11 5.57 3.34 10.21
CA ILE A 11 6.52 4.34 9.72
C ILE A 11 5.73 5.36 8.90
N PRO A 12 5.75 6.66 9.25
CA PRO A 12 5.03 7.67 8.50
C PRO A 12 5.60 7.78 7.08
N LEU A 13 4.72 7.77 6.07
CA LEU A 13 5.06 7.79 4.64
C LEU A 13 6.08 8.86 4.26
N GLY A 14 6.08 10.00 4.96
CA GLY A 14 7.04 11.08 4.74
C GLY A 14 8.51 10.70 4.98
N LEU A 15 8.80 9.84 5.97
CA LEU A 15 10.17 9.40 6.25
C LEU A 15 10.71 8.46 5.16
N ILE A 16 9.83 7.68 4.52
CA ILE A 16 10.20 6.77 3.43
C ILE A 16 10.55 7.59 2.17
N ILE A 17 9.76 8.62 1.87
CA ILE A 17 9.98 9.47 0.68
C ILE A 17 11.31 10.25 0.82
N SER A 18 11.61 10.81 2.00
CA SER A 18 12.88 11.50 2.23
C SER A 18 14.10 10.58 2.10
N PHE A 19 13.99 9.32 2.54
CA PHE A 19 15.06 8.34 2.41
C PHE A 19 15.32 7.98 0.94
N VAL A 20 14.26 7.76 0.15
CA VAL A 20 14.38 7.43 -1.28
C VAL A 20 15.00 8.59 -2.07
N ILE A 21 14.62 9.84 -1.79
CA ILE A 21 15.18 11.01 -2.47
C ILE A 21 16.67 11.17 -2.11
N GLY A 22 17.05 11.00 -0.84
CA GLY A 22 18.45 11.09 -0.41
C GLY A 22 19.34 10.04 -1.08
N LEU A 23 18.81 8.83 -1.28
CA LEU A 23 19.51 7.73 -1.95
C LEU A 23 19.75 8.02 -3.45
N ILE A 24 18.78 8.66 -4.12
CA ILE A 24 18.92 9.08 -5.52
C ILE A 24 19.98 10.18 -5.67
N TYR A 25 20.00 11.18 -4.78
CA TYR A 25 21.03 12.23 -4.82
C TYR A 25 22.44 11.67 -4.55
N PHE A 26 22.57 10.74 -3.59
CA PHE A 26 23.84 10.08 -3.29
C PHE A 26 24.40 9.30 -4.49
N LEU A 27 23.53 8.59 -5.23
CA LEU A 27 23.93 7.85 -6.44
C LEU A 27 24.32 8.78 -7.60
N PHE A 28 23.74 9.98 -7.67
CA PHE A 28 24.05 10.95 -8.72
C PHE A 28 25.41 11.63 -8.51
N ASP A 29 25.84 11.88 -7.26
CA ASP A 29 27.17 12.43 -6.96
C ASP A 29 28.29 11.39 -7.12
N PHE A 30 28.00 10.11 -6.88
CA PHE A 30 29.00 9.04 -7.04
C PHE A 30 29.43 8.81 -8.49
N THR A 31 28.58 9.12 -9.47
CA THR A 31 28.91 8.95 -10.90
C THR A 31 29.75 10.08 -11.50
N LYS A 32 29.98 11.18 -10.75
CA LYS A 32 30.79 12.32 -11.21
C LYS A 32 32.26 12.27 -10.76
N LEU A 33 32.66 11.26 -9.99
CA LEU A 33 34.02 11.15 -9.44
C LEU A 33 34.73 9.90 -9.98
N SER A 34 35.38 10.04 -11.13
CA SER A 34 36.57 9.25 -11.47
C SER A 34 37.45 9.95 -12.52
N PRO A 35 38.77 9.75 -12.48
CA PRO A 35 39.74 10.84 -12.47
C PRO A 35 40.50 10.99 -13.79
N GLN A 36 40.69 12.22 -14.26
CA GLN A 36 41.77 12.53 -15.19
C GLN A 36 43.05 12.79 -14.39
N GLN A 37 44.03 11.89 -14.51
CA GLN A 37 45.44 12.23 -14.33
C GLN A 37 46.31 11.27 -15.13
N GLN A 38 46.70 11.75 -16.32
CA GLN A 38 47.70 11.15 -17.18
C GLN A 38 49.05 11.78 -16.81
N PRO A 39 50.09 11.02 -16.40
CA PRO A 39 51.39 11.62 -16.15
C PRO A 39 52.09 11.89 -17.49
N SER A 40 52.39 13.17 -17.70
CA SER A 40 53.35 13.69 -18.67
C SER A 40 54.77 13.33 -18.22
N ASN A 41 55.55 12.68 -19.09
CA ASN A 41 57.00 12.58 -18.92
C ASN A 41 57.71 12.98 -20.22
N THR A 42 58.08 14.26 -20.21
CA THR A 42 59.31 14.92 -20.66
C THR A 42 60.30 14.09 -21.48
N SER A 43 60.43 14.53 -22.75
CA SER A 43 61.59 14.36 -23.63
C SER A 43 62.88 14.86 -22.97
N VAL A 44 63.91 14.01 -22.93
CA VAL A 44 65.30 14.43 -22.72
C VAL A 44 66.17 13.81 -23.81
N ASN A 45 66.49 14.62 -24.82
CA ASN A 45 67.57 14.36 -25.77
C ASN A 45 68.91 14.76 -25.14
N SER A 46 69.88 13.85 -25.13
CA SER A 46 71.32 14.18 -25.17
C SER A 46 72.08 12.98 -25.75
N PRO A 47 72.89 13.15 -26.81
CA PRO A 47 73.65 12.06 -27.39
C PRO A 47 74.97 11.87 -26.64
N ILE A 48 75.12 10.75 -25.93
CA ILE A 48 76.43 10.29 -25.45
C ILE A 48 76.94 9.27 -26.46
N THR A 49 77.94 9.68 -27.23
CA THR A 49 78.77 8.75 -28.02
C THR A 49 79.62 7.93 -27.06
N SER A 50 79.34 6.63 -26.96
CA SER A 50 80.31 5.67 -26.44
C SER A 50 80.15 4.35 -27.18
N ASN A 51 81.29 3.75 -27.49
CA ASN A 51 81.43 2.50 -28.24
C ASN A 51 80.89 1.34 -27.38
N ILE A 52 79.61 0.98 -27.55
CA ILE A 52 78.98 -0.11 -26.81
C ILE A 52 79.18 -1.41 -27.60
N ASN A 53 79.92 -2.34 -27.00
CA ASN A 53 80.13 -3.71 -27.45
C ASN A 53 78.78 -4.38 -27.81
N PRO A 54 78.65 -5.07 -28.96
CA PRO A 54 77.40 -5.71 -29.40
C PRO A 54 76.80 -6.71 -28.39
N ALA A 55 77.62 -7.27 -27.49
CA ALA A 55 77.13 -8.12 -26.39
C ALA A 55 76.28 -7.35 -25.35
N ILE A 56 76.61 -6.09 -25.06
CA ILE A 56 75.92 -5.26 -24.07
C ILE A 56 74.59 -4.73 -24.66
N GLN A 57 74.55 -4.41 -25.95
CA GLN A 57 73.31 -4.03 -26.65
C GLN A 57 72.30 -5.18 -26.72
N ASN A 58 72.76 -6.42 -26.89
CA ASN A 58 71.89 -7.59 -26.96
C ASN A 58 71.26 -7.93 -25.59
N ILE A 59 72.02 -7.76 -24.50
CA ILE A 59 71.51 -7.93 -23.13
C ILE A 59 70.49 -6.82 -22.80
N GLN A 60 70.76 -5.57 -23.18
CA GLN A 60 69.80 -4.48 -22.99
C GLN A 60 68.52 -4.73 -23.78
N ASN A 61 68.62 -5.08 -25.08
CA ASN A 61 67.43 -5.32 -25.91
C ASN A 61 66.58 -6.51 -25.44
N ASN A 62 67.19 -7.60 -24.97
CA ASN A 62 66.43 -8.74 -24.44
C ASN A 62 65.75 -8.39 -23.11
N ASN A 63 66.42 -7.69 -22.19
CA ASN A 63 65.80 -7.23 -20.96
C ASN A 63 64.67 -6.21 -21.22
N PHE A 64 64.83 -5.30 -22.18
CA PHE A 64 63.77 -4.36 -22.56
C PHE A 64 62.57 -5.05 -23.20
N LYS A 65 62.80 -6.10 -23.99
CA LYS A 65 61.73 -6.90 -24.59
C LYS A 65 60.98 -7.71 -23.53
N GLU A 66 61.70 -8.35 -22.62
CA GLU A 66 61.12 -9.13 -21.52
C GLU A 66 60.34 -8.23 -20.55
N LEU A 67 60.85 -7.03 -20.25
CA LEU A 67 60.14 -6.03 -19.46
C LEU A 67 58.90 -5.49 -20.17
N ALA A 68 58.97 -5.30 -21.50
CA ALA A 68 57.82 -4.87 -22.30
C ALA A 68 56.74 -5.95 -22.38
N ASP A 69 57.11 -7.21 -22.53
CA ASP A 69 56.21 -8.36 -22.56
C ASP A 69 55.53 -8.56 -21.18
N LEU A 70 56.29 -8.45 -20.08
CA LEU A 70 55.74 -8.52 -18.72
C LEU A 70 54.75 -7.37 -18.43
N ASN A 71 55.03 -6.17 -18.94
CA ASN A 71 54.14 -5.02 -18.80
C ASN A 71 52.89 -5.16 -19.68
N ARG A 72 53.01 -5.84 -20.83
CA ARG A 72 51.87 -6.19 -21.70
C ARG A 72 50.96 -7.21 -21.03
N ASP A 73 51.52 -8.24 -20.41
CA ASP A 73 50.77 -9.29 -19.71
C ASP A 73 50.09 -8.78 -18.43
N ASN A 74 50.76 -7.92 -17.67
CA ASN A 74 50.15 -7.23 -16.53
C ASN A 74 48.98 -6.33 -16.97
N ARG A 75 49.14 -5.61 -18.08
CA ARG A 75 48.08 -4.75 -18.61
C ARG A 75 46.91 -5.55 -19.18
N ALA A 76 47.18 -6.68 -19.84
CA ALA A 76 46.14 -7.61 -20.31
C ALA A 76 45.37 -8.23 -19.13
N SER A 77 46.07 -8.61 -18.07
CA SER A 77 45.48 -9.16 -16.85
C SER A 77 44.60 -8.13 -16.11
N GLN A 78 45.03 -6.86 -16.06
CA GLN A 78 44.21 -5.76 -15.51
C GLN A 78 42.93 -5.54 -16.31
N ILE A 79 43.00 -5.53 -17.65
CA ILE A 79 41.82 -5.37 -18.52
C ILE A 79 40.84 -6.54 -18.36
N GLU A 80 41.35 -7.76 -18.18
CA GLU A 80 40.52 -8.93 -17.97
C GLU A 80 39.88 -8.97 -16.57
N ALA A 81 40.57 -8.46 -15.55
CA ALA A 81 40.04 -8.26 -14.21
C ALA A 81 38.92 -7.20 -14.20
N GLU A 82 39.17 -6.03 -14.81
CA GLU A 82 38.18 -4.95 -14.92
C GLU A 82 36.91 -5.40 -15.67
N ASN A 83 37.05 -6.19 -16.75
CA ASN A 83 35.89 -6.74 -17.47
C ASN A 83 35.10 -7.75 -16.63
N ARG A 84 35.77 -8.55 -15.80
CA ARG A 84 35.09 -9.46 -14.86
C ARG A 84 34.33 -8.70 -13.80
N ASP A 85 34.93 -7.67 -13.23
CA ASP A 85 34.30 -6.82 -12.21
C ASP A 85 33.09 -6.08 -12.78
N LEU A 86 33.20 -5.51 -13.98
CA LEU A 86 32.08 -4.90 -14.70
C LEU A 86 30.93 -5.90 -14.94
N LYS A 87 31.23 -7.15 -15.32
CA LYS A 87 30.22 -8.20 -15.53
C LYS A 87 29.53 -8.60 -14.22
N ILE A 88 30.27 -8.67 -13.11
CA ILE A 88 29.71 -8.98 -11.79
C ILE A 88 28.81 -7.84 -11.29
N VAL A 89 29.26 -6.60 -11.43
CA VAL A 89 28.48 -5.40 -11.05
C VAL A 89 27.19 -5.34 -11.88
N ASN A 90 27.28 -5.54 -13.19
CA ASN A 90 26.12 -5.46 -14.08
C ASN A 90 25.09 -6.57 -13.82
N SER A 91 25.56 -7.80 -13.54
CA SER A 91 24.65 -8.90 -13.18
C SER A 91 23.97 -8.69 -11.82
N SER A 92 24.69 -8.10 -10.85
CA SER A 92 24.14 -7.74 -9.53
C SER A 92 23.09 -6.63 -9.63
N LEU A 93 23.36 -5.60 -10.44
CA LEU A 93 22.41 -4.52 -10.74
C LEU A 93 21.16 -5.03 -11.44
N LEU A 94 21.31 -5.94 -12.40
CA LEU A 94 20.17 -6.54 -13.10
C LEU A 94 19.29 -7.36 -12.14
N LYS A 95 19.90 -8.15 -11.25
CA LYS A 95 19.16 -8.90 -10.23
C LYS A 95 18.41 -7.95 -9.28
N TYR A 96 19.08 -6.90 -8.81
CA TYR A 96 18.45 -5.91 -7.94
C TYR A 96 17.28 -5.19 -8.62
N LYS A 97 17.43 -4.83 -9.91
CA LYS A 97 16.34 -4.26 -10.72
C LYS A 97 15.14 -5.22 -10.79
N ASN A 98 15.38 -6.49 -11.10
CA ASN A 98 14.30 -7.49 -11.20
C ASN A 98 13.59 -7.70 -9.85
N ASP A 99 14.34 -7.72 -8.74
CA ASP A 99 13.76 -7.84 -7.39
C ASP A 99 12.91 -6.61 -7.04
N LEU A 100 13.33 -5.41 -7.45
CA LEU A 100 12.54 -4.19 -7.28
C LEU A 100 11.26 -4.22 -8.12
N GLU A 101 11.35 -4.62 -9.39
CA GLU A 101 10.19 -4.76 -10.27
C GLU A 101 9.18 -5.76 -9.68
N ALA A 102 9.64 -6.91 -9.19
CA ALA A 102 8.78 -7.89 -8.53
C ALA A 102 8.10 -7.35 -7.26
N LYS A 103 8.83 -6.57 -6.44
CA LYS A 103 8.25 -5.91 -5.26
C LYS A 103 7.20 -4.87 -5.64
N VAL A 104 7.44 -4.07 -6.68
CA VAL A 104 6.46 -3.09 -7.18
C VAL A 104 5.19 -3.79 -7.63
N THR A 105 5.30 -4.84 -8.45
CA THR A 105 4.12 -5.62 -8.88
C THR A 105 3.37 -6.24 -7.71
N SER A 106 4.07 -6.76 -6.69
CA SER A 106 3.43 -7.29 -5.48
C SER A 106 2.70 -6.21 -4.68
N LEU A 107 3.25 -4.99 -4.60
CA LEU A 107 2.62 -3.87 -3.92
C LEU A 107 1.39 -3.37 -4.68
N GLU A 108 1.46 -3.27 -6.01
CA GLU A 108 0.33 -2.90 -6.86
C GLU A 108 -0.83 -3.91 -6.75
N ALA A 109 -0.51 -5.21 -6.74
CA ALA A 109 -1.51 -6.25 -6.51
C ALA A 109 -2.16 -6.14 -5.12
N GLY A 110 -1.37 -5.87 -4.08
CA GLY A 110 -1.87 -5.64 -2.72
C GLY A 110 -2.75 -4.39 -2.61
N GLU A 111 -2.37 -3.30 -3.28
CA GLU A 111 -3.18 -2.07 -3.34
C GLU A 111 -4.53 -2.34 -4.03
N GLN A 112 -4.52 -3.09 -5.14
CA GLN A 112 -5.75 -3.42 -5.85
C GLN A 112 -6.68 -4.31 -5.00
N GLN A 113 -6.12 -5.28 -4.27
CA GLN A 113 -6.90 -6.09 -3.33
C GLN A 113 -7.53 -5.21 -2.24
N ALA A 114 -6.75 -4.32 -1.62
CA ALA A 114 -7.25 -3.41 -0.59
C ALA A 114 -8.35 -2.47 -1.12
N LYS A 115 -8.24 -2.00 -2.37
CA LYS A 115 -9.30 -1.22 -3.03
C LYS A 115 -10.59 -2.02 -3.20
N ASN A 116 -10.48 -3.29 -3.63
CA ASN A 116 -11.64 -4.17 -3.80
C ASN A 116 -12.32 -4.47 -2.45
N GLU A 117 -11.54 -4.77 -1.40
CA GLU A 117 -12.06 -4.98 -0.05
C GLU A 117 -12.74 -3.72 0.50
N ASN A 118 -12.15 -2.55 0.29
CA ASN A 118 -12.74 -1.28 0.69
C ASN A 118 -14.06 -1.00 -0.04
N ALA A 119 -14.13 -1.28 -1.35
CA ALA A 119 -15.35 -1.16 -2.13
C ALA A 119 -16.45 -2.11 -1.62
N TYR A 120 -16.10 -3.35 -1.29
CA TYR A 120 -17.02 -4.31 -0.68
C TYR A 120 -17.54 -3.82 0.68
N LEU A 121 -16.65 -3.36 1.56
CA LEU A 121 -17.03 -2.82 2.87
C LEU A 121 -17.96 -1.61 2.74
N LYS A 122 -17.70 -0.70 1.78
CA LYS A 122 -18.60 0.43 1.50
C LYS A 122 -20.00 -0.03 1.12
N GLN A 123 -20.14 -1.04 0.28
CA GLN A 123 -21.45 -1.59 -0.07
C GLN A 123 -22.17 -2.19 1.13
N GLN A 124 -21.43 -2.89 2.02
CA GLN A 124 -21.99 -3.46 3.23
C GLN A 124 -22.45 -2.37 4.21
N VAL A 125 -21.70 -1.28 4.35
CA VAL A 125 -22.11 -0.10 5.14
C VAL A 125 -23.40 0.51 4.58
N THR A 126 -23.49 0.72 3.26
CA THR A 126 -24.72 1.27 2.65
C THR A 126 -25.94 0.37 2.88
N LYS A 127 -25.78 -0.95 2.81
CA LYS A 127 -26.87 -1.90 3.14
C LYS A 127 -27.29 -1.78 4.60
N LEU A 128 -26.33 -1.68 5.51
CA LEU A 128 -26.60 -1.53 6.94
C LEU A 128 -27.30 -0.20 7.25
N ASP A 129 -26.87 0.90 6.66
CA ASP A 129 -27.52 2.21 6.80
C ASP A 129 -28.97 2.18 6.31
N ASN A 130 -29.22 1.54 5.17
CA ASN A 130 -30.59 1.39 4.65
C ASN A 130 -31.45 0.54 5.58
N PHE A 131 -30.89 -0.54 6.14
CA PHE A 131 -31.57 -1.36 7.13
C PHE A 131 -31.93 -0.56 8.39
N ILE A 132 -30.97 0.20 8.94
CA ILE A 132 -31.20 1.07 10.11
C ILE A 132 -32.31 2.08 9.83
N ARG A 133 -32.29 2.78 8.69
CA ARG A 133 -33.34 3.75 8.32
C ARG A 133 -34.71 3.09 8.15
N SER A 134 -34.75 1.90 7.55
CA SER A 134 -35.98 1.11 7.45
C SER A 134 -36.54 0.81 8.85
N CYS A 135 -35.66 0.49 9.80
CA CYS A 135 -36.06 0.20 11.17
C CYS A 135 -36.51 1.41 11.97
N GLU A 136 -35.83 2.54 11.84
CA GLU A 136 -36.28 3.78 12.46
C GLU A 136 -37.67 4.18 11.96
N THR A 137 -37.93 3.98 10.66
CA THR A 137 -39.24 4.24 10.05
C THR A 137 -40.30 3.29 10.62
N ALA A 138 -40.01 1.98 10.65
CA ALA A 138 -40.89 0.98 11.23
C ALA A 138 -41.20 1.27 12.72
N GLN A 139 -40.21 1.70 13.51
CA GLN A 139 -40.40 2.08 14.90
C GLN A 139 -41.30 3.30 15.06
N LYS A 140 -41.17 4.32 14.21
CA LYS A 140 -42.07 5.49 14.20
C LYS A 140 -43.51 5.08 13.90
N GLU A 141 -43.72 4.22 12.91
CA GLU A 141 -45.05 3.70 12.58
C GLU A 141 -45.66 2.90 13.74
N ILE A 142 -44.87 2.04 14.39
CA ILE A 142 -45.30 1.31 15.59
C ILE A 142 -45.78 2.27 16.69
N GLN A 143 -45.04 3.35 16.96
CA GLN A 143 -45.43 4.33 17.97
C GLN A 143 -46.74 5.05 17.62
N VAL A 144 -46.97 5.35 16.34
CA VAL A 144 -48.23 5.96 15.87
C VAL A 144 -49.39 4.99 16.04
N LEU A 145 -49.21 3.72 15.66
CA LEU A 145 -50.22 2.67 15.81
C LEU A 145 -50.55 2.39 17.28
N GLN A 146 -49.54 2.35 18.16
CA GLN A 146 -49.74 2.19 19.61
C GLN A 146 -50.57 3.34 20.19
N LYS A 147 -50.21 4.60 19.90
CA LYS A 147 -51.00 5.77 20.32
C LYS A 147 -52.44 5.74 19.79
N THR A 148 -52.63 5.21 18.59
CA THR A 148 -53.96 5.06 17.98
C THR A 148 -54.77 3.99 18.69
N ASN A 149 -54.15 2.85 19.01
CA ASN A 149 -54.78 1.81 19.82
C ASN A 149 -55.17 2.31 21.20
N ASP A 150 -54.31 3.10 21.87
CA ASP A 150 -54.62 3.69 23.18
C ASP A 150 -55.88 4.57 23.12
N LYS A 151 -56.03 5.37 22.04
CA LYS A 151 -57.26 6.15 21.80
C LYS A 151 -58.47 5.25 21.61
N TYR A 152 -58.36 4.20 20.79
CA TYR A 152 -59.46 3.26 20.59
C TYR A 152 -59.85 2.51 21.88
N PHE A 153 -58.87 2.11 22.70
CA PHE A 153 -59.13 1.53 24.02
C PHE A 153 -59.86 2.52 24.93
N ALA A 154 -59.45 3.78 24.96
CA ALA A 154 -60.13 4.82 25.74
C ALA A 154 -61.58 5.02 25.27
N GLU A 155 -61.83 5.07 23.95
CA GLU A 155 -63.19 5.18 23.40
C GLU A 155 -64.07 3.96 23.77
N ILE A 156 -63.53 2.74 23.71
CA ILE A 156 -64.24 1.52 24.10
C ILE A 156 -64.68 1.57 25.58
N GLN A 157 -63.83 2.12 26.45
CA GLN A 157 -64.07 2.22 27.90
C GLN A 157 -65.06 3.32 28.27
N LYS A 158 -65.38 4.28 27.39
CA LYS A 158 -66.38 5.30 27.68
C LYS A 158 -67.75 4.66 27.95
N VAL A 159 -68.33 5.04 29.08
CA VAL A 159 -69.70 4.74 29.48
C VAL A 159 -70.50 6.04 29.42
N GLY A 160 -71.68 6.01 28.80
CA GLY A 160 -72.49 7.21 28.57
C GLY A 160 -72.89 7.88 29.88
N GLY A 161 -72.62 9.18 29.99
CA GLY A 161 -73.08 10.05 31.06
C GLY A 161 -73.98 11.16 30.50
N TYR A 162 -74.61 11.94 31.38
CA TYR A 162 -75.63 12.95 31.03
C TYR A 162 -75.18 14.04 30.01
N MET A 163 -73.89 14.14 29.65
CA MET A 163 -73.38 15.06 28.61
C MET A 163 -72.25 14.49 27.74
N THR A 164 -71.92 13.20 27.85
CA THR A 164 -70.80 12.60 27.10
C THR A 164 -71.28 11.58 26.10
N TYR A 165 -70.99 11.84 24.82
CA TYR A 165 -71.14 10.85 23.75
C TYR A 165 -70.33 9.59 24.09
N ALA A 166 -71.01 8.45 24.16
CA ALA A 166 -70.38 7.14 24.30
C ALA A 166 -70.60 6.34 23.01
N PRO A 167 -69.56 5.65 22.50
CA PRO A 167 -69.70 4.85 21.30
C PRO A 167 -70.73 3.72 21.51
N ASN A 168 -71.54 3.45 20.49
CA ASN A 168 -72.49 2.35 20.50
C ASN A 168 -71.77 0.99 20.36
N ALA A 169 -72.52 -0.12 20.44
CA ALA A 169 -71.94 -1.46 20.39
C ALA A 169 -71.20 -1.75 19.07
N GLU A 170 -71.71 -1.25 17.95
CA GLU A 170 -71.12 -1.40 16.61
C GLU A 170 -69.79 -0.63 16.52
N GLN A 171 -69.76 0.63 16.94
CA GLN A 171 -68.55 1.44 16.98
C GLN A 171 -67.49 0.86 17.91
N LYS A 172 -67.89 0.30 19.06
CA LYS A 172 -66.97 -0.43 19.94
C LYS A 172 -66.40 -1.68 19.26
N ASN A 173 -67.19 -2.35 18.43
CA ASN A 173 -66.71 -3.48 17.64
C ASN A 173 -65.72 -3.05 16.56
N ASP A 174 -66.00 -1.95 15.85
CA ASP A 174 -65.11 -1.39 14.84
C ASP A 174 -63.75 -1.00 15.43
N PHE A 175 -63.75 -0.37 16.62
CA PHE A 175 -62.50 -0.08 17.35
C PHE A 175 -61.71 -1.35 17.70
N ARG A 176 -62.38 -2.45 18.10
CA ARG A 176 -61.69 -3.72 18.37
C ARG A 176 -61.08 -4.32 17.11
N ILE A 177 -61.79 -4.27 15.98
CA ILE A 177 -61.29 -4.73 14.68
C ILE A 177 -60.08 -3.89 14.25
N ALA A 178 -60.16 -2.56 14.40
CA ALA A 178 -59.06 -1.66 14.08
C ALA A 178 -57.82 -1.94 14.95
N ILE A 179 -58.00 -2.17 16.26
CA ILE A 179 -56.90 -2.57 17.16
C ILE A 179 -56.26 -3.88 16.68
N ALA A 180 -57.05 -4.91 16.35
CA ALA A 180 -56.54 -6.19 15.88
C ALA A 180 -55.74 -6.05 14.57
N ASN A 181 -56.19 -5.20 13.65
CA ASN A 181 -55.46 -4.90 12.42
C ASN A 181 -54.15 -4.15 12.69
N ASN A 182 -54.17 -3.16 13.58
CA ASN A 182 -52.98 -2.42 13.98
C ASN A 182 -51.94 -3.33 14.65
N LEU A 183 -52.37 -4.31 15.47
CA LEU A 183 -51.46 -5.30 16.06
C LEU A 183 -50.76 -6.16 15.00
N LYS A 184 -51.48 -6.62 13.97
CA LYS A 184 -50.86 -7.34 12.84
C LYS A 184 -49.84 -6.48 12.08
N LEU A 185 -50.14 -5.20 11.89
CA LEU A 185 -49.19 -4.26 11.27
C LEU A 185 -47.94 -4.06 12.13
N ILE A 186 -48.10 -3.91 13.45
CA ILE A 186 -46.99 -3.80 14.40
C ILE A 186 -46.10 -5.05 14.34
N GLU A 187 -46.68 -6.25 14.34
CA GLU A 187 -45.91 -7.50 14.19
C GLU A 187 -45.13 -7.52 12.87
N GLY A 188 -45.76 -7.09 11.79
CA GLY A 188 -45.12 -6.91 10.48
C GLY A 188 -43.90 -6.00 10.56
N TYR A 189 -44.05 -4.80 11.12
CA TYR A 189 -42.96 -3.84 11.30
C TYR A 189 -41.85 -4.35 12.24
N GLN A 190 -42.20 -5.05 13.32
CA GLN A 190 -41.21 -5.64 14.23
C GLN A 190 -40.38 -6.74 13.56
N SER A 191 -40.97 -7.49 12.63
CA SER A 191 -40.25 -8.53 11.88
C SER A 191 -39.20 -7.96 10.92
N GLN A 192 -39.42 -6.75 10.39
CA GLN A 192 -38.48 -6.06 9.50
C GLN A 192 -37.17 -5.65 10.19
N CYS A 193 -37.16 -5.61 11.53
CA CYS A 193 -36.01 -5.19 12.33
C CYS A 193 -35.26 -6.31 13.02
N LYS A 194 -35.59 -7.56 12.69
CA LYS A 194 -34.82 -8.71 13.14
C LYS A 194 -33.66 -8.91 12.17
N ILE A 195 -32.43 -8.80 12.69
CA ILE A 195 -31.24 -9.28 11.98
C ILE A 195 -31.33 -10.80 12.02
N ASN A 196 -31.51 -11.43 10.86
CA ASN A 196 -31.40 -12.89 10.69
C ASN A 196 -29.93 -13.31 10.59
#